data_AF-A0A924YNJ3-F1
#
_entry.id   AF-A0A924YNJ3-F1
#
_cell.length_a   1.000
_cell.length_b   1.000
_cell.length_c   1.000
_cell.angle_alpha   90.00
_cell.angle_beta   90.00
_cell.angle_gamma   90.00
#
_symmetry.space_group_name_H-M   'P 1'
#
loop_
_entity.id
_entity.type
_entity.pdbx_description
1 polymer ?
#
loop_
_entity_poly.entity_id
_entity_poly.type
_entity_poly.pdbx_seq_one_letter_code
_entity_poly.pdbx_strand_id
1 'polypeptide(L)'
;MENVQPEVEQRRLDAYQRYRDDLLKRQISNSESYDKAILTLSSAALGLTLTFIDRVVPLRQAECLSLMIAVWVLFATSIVVTLISYHISQIAISTQLANADQYYLHGREEFASKIPRGAFLTELASYFSSLTFLSAVICLVIFVGINLVGKG
;
A
#
# COMPACT_ATOMS: atom_id res chain seq x y z
N MET A 1 -44.09 16.43 10.61
CA MET A 1 -42.61 16.49 10.53
C MET A 1 -42.15 16.96 11.89
N GLU A 2 -41.59 16.06 12.68
CA GLU A 2 -41.24 16.31 14.08
C GLU A 2 -40.11 17.36 14.14
N ASN A 3 -40.33 18.40 14.94
CA ASN A 3 -39.41 19.52 15.07
C ASN A 3 -38.19 19.04 15.87
N VAL A 4 -37.22 18.43 15.18
CA VAL A 4 -35.98 17.96 15.80
C VAL A 4 -35.29 19.17 16.40
N GLN A 5 -35.18 19.16 17.73
CA GLN A 5 -34.62 20.27 18.49
C GLN A 5 -33.17 20.52 18.03
N PRO A 6 -32.77 21.77 17.70
CA PRO A 6 -31.48 22.07 17.05
C PRO A 6 -30.27 21.56 17.84
N GLU A 7 -30.37 21.42 19.16
CA GLU A 7 -29.33 20.82 20.01
C GLU A 7 -29.10 19.31 19.73
N VAL A 8 -30.16 18.56 19.45
CA VAL A 8 -30.07 17.13 19.12
C VAL A 8 -29.40 16.95 17.77
N GLU A 9 -29.73 17.80 16.81
CA GLU A 9 -29.09 17.77 15.49
C GLU A 9 -27.60 18.13 15.57
N GLN A 10 -27.25 19.18 16.33
CA GLN A 10 -25.85 19.54 16.56
C GLN A 10 -25.05 18.39 17.21
N ARG A 11 -25.60 17.74 18.24
CA ARG A 11 -24.96 16.58 18.88
C ARG A 11 -24.76 15.41 17.92
N ARG A 12 -25.71 15.19 16.99
CA ARG A 12 -25.60 14.14 15.96
C ARG A 12 -24.49 14.47 14.97
N LEU A 13 -24.38 15.73 14.54
CA LEU A 13 -23.32 16.20 13.65
C LEU A 13 -21.93 16.04 14.31
N ASP A 14 -21.79 16.47 15.56
CA ASP A 14 -20.53 16.33 16.30
C ASP A 14 -20.14 14.85 16.48
N ALA A 15 -21.11 13.99 16.80
CA ALA A 15 -20.90 12.55 16.92
C ALA A 15 -20.50 11.92 15.57
N TYR A 16 -21.15 12.33 14.48
CA TYR A 16 -20.82 11.88 13.13
C TYR A 16 -19.41 12.31 12.71
N GLN A 17 -19.03 13.57 12.96
CA GLN A 17 -17.68 14.07 12.67
C GLN A 17 -16.61 13.27 13.42
N ARG A 18 -16.77 13.08 14.73
CA ARG A 18 -15.85 12.26 15.54
C ARG A 18 -15.74 10.83 15.02
N TYR A 19 -16.87 10.21 14.67
CA TYR A 19 -16.88 8.86 14.13
C TYR A 19 -16.18 8.78 12.77
N ARG A 20 -16.44 9.75 11.89
CA ARG A 20 -15.77 9.86 10.58
C ARG A 20 -14.25 10.03 10.74
N ASP A 21 -13.81 10.89 11.65
CA ASP A 21 -12.40 11.14 11.90
C ASP A 21 -11.68 9.88 12.44
N ASP A 22 -12.33 9.14 13.34
CA ASP A 22 -11.80 7.87 13.85
C ASP A 22 -11.69 6.82 12.73
N LEU A 23 -12.70 6.71 11.85
CA LEU A 23 -12.64 5.82 10.69
C LEU A 23 -11.52 6.22 9.71
N LEU A 24 -11.36 7.51 9.40
CA LEU A 24 -10.30 7.99 8.52
C LEU A 24 -8.92 7.70 9.10
N LYS A 25 -8.72 7.94 10.40
CA LYS A 25 -7.46 7.64 11.09
C LYS A 25 -7.13 6.14 11.02
N ARG A 26 -8.11 5.28 11.23
CA ARG A 26 -7.94 3.82 11.10
C ARG A 26 -7.62 3.41 9.67
N GLN A 27 -8.29 4.01 8.67
CA GLN A 27 -8.03 3.72 7.26
C GLN A 27 -6.59 4.08 6.87
N ILE A 28 -6.10 5.26 7.27
CA ILE A 28 -4.71 5.69 7.03
C ILE A 28 -3.73 4.72 7.70
N SER A 29 -3.93 4.43 8.99
CA SER A 29 -3.07 3.53 9.76
C SER A 29 -3.03 2.11 9.17
N ASN A 30 -4.16 1.59 8.69
CA ASN A 30 -4.22 0.29 8.05
C ASN A 30 -3.49 0.29 6.70
N SER A 31 -3.66 1.33 5.89
CA SER A 31 -2.96 1.46 4.60
C SER A 31 -1.45 1.47 4.79
N GLU A 32 -0.94 2.29 5.74
CA GLU A 32 0.49 2.34 6.03
C GLU A 32 1.03 1.01 6.56
N SER A 33 0.27 0.33 7.42
CA SER A 33 0.66 -0.97 7.96
C SER A 33 0.71 -2.05 6.88
N TYR A 34 -0.23 -2.01 5.95
CA TYR A 34 -0.31 -2.92 4.82
C TYR A 34 0.88 -2.73 3.86
N ASP A 35 1.18 -1.48 3.48
CA ASP A 35 2.33 -1.15 2.63
C ASP A 35 3.66 -1.59 3.29
N LYS A 36 3.82 -1.36 4.60
CA LYS A 36 4.99 -1.83 5.36
C LYS A 36 5.10 -3.35 5.33
N ALA A 37 3.98 -4.07 5.44
CA ALA A 37 3.98 -5.53 5.36
C ALA A 37 4.42 -6.02 3.97
N ILE A 38 3.88 -5.43 2.89
CA ILE A 38 4.30 -5.76 1.52
C ILE A 38 5.79 -5.50 1.32
N LEU A 39 6.29 -4.32 1.72
CA LEU A 39 7.69 -3.96 1.57
C LEU A 39 8.61 -4.95 2.31
N THR A 40 8.25 -5.27 3.56
CA THR A 40 9.03 -6.17 4.43
C THR A 40 9.05 -7.58 3.85
N LEU A 41 7.88 -8.13 3.50
CA LEU A 41 7.76 -9.49 2.97
C LEU A 41 8.42 -9.62 1.60
N SER A 42 8.23 -8.65 0.72
CA SER A 42 8.87 -8.63 -0.61
C SER A 42 10.39 -8.59 -0.49
N SER A 43 10.92 -7.74 0.39
CA SER A 43 12.38 -7.62 0.60
C SER A 43 12.96 -8.88 1.22
N ALA A 44 12.29 -9.44 2.22
CA ALA A 44 12.71 -10.69 2.87
C ALA A 44 12.69 -11.86 1.88
N ALA A 45 11.61 -12.01 1.10
CA ALA A 45 11.48 -13.06 0.09
C ALA A 45 12.52 -12.91 -1.02
N LEU A 46 12.74 -11.69 -1.53
CA LEU A 46 13.78 -11.43 -2.54
C LEU A 46 15.17 -11.76 -2.01
N GLY A 47 15.51 -11.28 -0.80
CA GLY A 47 16.80 -11.57 -0.17
C GLY A 47 17.02 -13.06 0.06
N LEU A 48 16.00 -13.76 0.58
CA LEU A 48 16.06 -15.19 0.84
C LEU A 48 16.18 -15.99 -0.46
N THR A 49 15.42 -15.63 -1.50
CA THR A 49 15.51 -16.32 -2.79
C THR A 49 16.83 -16.05 -3.51
N LEU A 50 17.39 -14.85 -3.46
CA LEU A 50 18.71 -14.58 -4.05
C LEU A 50 19.83 -15.34 -3.35
N THR A 51 19.74 -15.54 -2.03
CA THR A 51 20.83 -16.12 -1.23
C THR A 51 20.72 -17.63 -1.03
N PHE A 52 19.51 -18.17 -0.90
CA PHE A 52 19.29 -19.57 -0.53
C PHE A 52 18.64 -20.43 -1.62
N ILE A 53 18.15 -19.86 -2.74
CA ILE A 53 17.41 -20.70 -3.70
C ILE A 53 18.26 -21.84 -4.25
N ASP A 54 19.56 -21.63 -4.51
CA ASP A 54 20.43 -22.67 -5.07
C ASP A 54 20.60 -23.88 -4.13
N ARG A 55 20.34 -23.70 -2.81
CA ARG A 55 20.31 -24.78 -1.82
C ARG A 55 19.01 -25.61 -1.88
N VAL A 56 17.93 -25.03 -2.37
CA VAL A 56 16.61 -25.69 -2.50
C VAL A 56 16.44 -26.27 -3.90
N VAL A 57 16.72 -25.46 -4.92
CA VAL A 57 16.68 -25.79 -6.33
C VAL A 57 18.01 -25.42 -6.97
N PRO A 58 18.89 -26.40 -7.27
CA PRO A 58 20.13 -26.19 -8.01
C PRO A 58 19.86 -25.49 -9.36
N LEU A 59 20.20 -24.21 -9.46
CA LEU A 59 19.80 -23.35 -10.58
C LEU A 59 20.41 -23.81 -11.90
N ARG A 60 21.57 -24.48 -11.86
CA ARG A 60 22.23 -25.06 -13.04
C ARG A 60 21.43 -26.16 -13.73
N GLN A 61 20.53 -26.81 -12.99
CA GLN A 61 19.69 -27.91 -13.47
C GLN A 61 18.21 -27.52 -13.45
N ALA A 62 17.91 -26.27 -13.12
CA ALA A 62 16.54 -25.83 -12.94
C ALA A 62 15.85 -25.61 -14.28
N GLU A 63 14.64 -26.12 -14.40
CA GLU A 63 13.73 -25.78 -15.47
C GLU A 63 13.11 -24.41 -15.22
N CYS A 64 12.77 -23.71 -16.30
CA CYS A 64 12.07 -22.42 -16.25
C CYS A 64 12.83 -21.31 -15.48
N LEU A 65 14.15 -21.18 -15.64
CA LEU A 65 14.95 -20.07 -15.09
C LEU A 65 14.36 -18.68 -15.37
N SER A 66 13.70 -18.49 -16.53
CA SER A 66 13.01 -17.23 -16.85
C SER A 66 11.89 -16.89 -15.86
N LEU A 67 11.19 -17.90 -15.32
CA LEU A 67 10.17 -17.71 -14.29
C LEU A 67 10.79 -17.22 -12.98
N MET A 68 11.99 -17.70 -12.64
CA MET A 68 12.72 -17.24 -11.46
C MET A 68 13.17 -15.78 -11.59
N ILE A 69 13.66 -15.38 -12.77
CA ILE A 69 13.99 -13.99 -13.06
C ILE A 69 12.75 -13.11 -12.93
N ALA A 70 11.60 -13.57 -13.44
CA ALA A 70 10.33 -12.85 -13.31
C ALA A 70 9.93 -12.66 -11.84
N VAL A 71 10.10 -13.68 -10.98
CA VAL A 71 9.86 -13.56 -9.53
C VAL A 71 10.70 -12.44 -8.92
N TRP A 72 12.00 -12.39 -9.21
CA TRP A 72 12.88 -11.33 -8.68
C TRP A 72 12.47 -9.94 -9.16
N VAL A 73 12.14 -9.81 -10.44
CA VAL A 73 11.67 -8.55 -11.03
C VAL A 73 10.35 -8.12 -10.40
N LEU A 74 9.41 -9.03 -10.16
CA LEU A 74 8.13 -8.73 -9.54
C LEU A 74 8.30 -8.28 -8.08
N PHE A 75 9.13 -8.98 -7.27
CA PHE A 75 9.42 -8.51 -5.91
C PHE A 75 10.11 -7.15 -5.89
N ALA A 76 11.13 -6.95 -6.74
CA ALA A 76 11.81 -5.66 -6.84
C ALA A 76 10.84 -4.54 -7.27
N THR A 77 9.94 -4.81 -8.21
CA THR A 77 8.93 -3.86 -8.66
C THR A 77 7.94 -3.53 -7.54
N SER A 78 7.45 -4.53 -6.81
CA SER A 78 6.58 -4.33 -5.64
C SER A 78 7.23 -3.43 -4.59
N ILE A 79 8.52 -3.65 -4.29
CA ILE A 79 9.30 -2.84 -3.35
C ILE A 79 9.36 -1.39 -3.83
N VAL A 80 9.78 -1.16 -5.08
CA VAL A 80 9.95 0.19 -5.64
C VAL A 80 8.62 0.95 -5.67
N VAL A 81 7.54 0.31 -6.14
CA VAL A 81 6.22 0.94 -6.19
C VAL A 81 5.71 1.28 -4.80
N THR A 82 5.90 0.40 -3.82
CA THR A 82 5.50 0.65 -2.42
C THR A 82 6.25 1.84 -1.83
N LEU A 83 7.57 1.94 -2.07
CA LEU A 83 8.36 3.09 -1.62
C LEU A 83 7.93 4.41 -2.27
N ILE A 84 7.62 4.39 -3.58
CA ILE A 84 7.11 5.56 -4.29
C ILE A 84 5.74 5.97 -3.74
N SER A 85 4.83 5.01 -3.50
CA SER A 85 3.52 5.27 -2.90
C SER A 85 3.66 5.96 -1.54
N TYR A 86 4.55 5.44 -0.68
CA TYR A 86 4.83 6.02 0.63
C TYR A 86 5.34 7.47 0.52
N HIS A 87 6.26 7.74 -0.40
CA HIS A 87 6.80 9.08 -0.60
C HIS A 87 5.74 10.07 -1.09
N ILE A 88 4.90 9.67 -2.06
CA ILE A 88 3.81 10.51 -2.57
C ILE A 88 2.78 10.77 -1.46
N SER A 89 2.45 9.76 -0.65
CA SER A 89 1.52 9.89 0.48
C SER A 89 2.02 10.94 1.49
N GLN A 90 3.31 10.90 1.82
CA GLN A 90 3.93 11.87 2.73
C GLN A 90 3.81 13.31 2.21
N ILE A 91 4.05 13.52 0.90
CA ILE A 91 3.90 14.84 0.26
C ILE A 91 2.42 15.29 0.30
N ALA A 92 1.48 14.39 0.04
CA ALA A 92 0.06 14.68 0.08
C ALA A 92 -0.41 15.08 1.49
N ILE A 93 0.07 14.42 2.54
CA ILE A 93 -0.22 14.77 3.93
C ILE A 93 0.34 16.17 4.26
N SER A 94 1.59 16.45 3.90
CA SER A 94 2.20 17.77 4.12
C SER A 94 1.43 18.88 3.40
N THR A 95 0.97 18.63 2.17
CA THR A 95 0.16 19.59 1.40
C THR A 95 -1.21 19.82 2.03
N GLN A 96 -1.85 18.76 2.54
CA GLN A 96 -3.14 18.87 3.24
C GLN A 96 -3.01 19.68 4.52
N LEU A 97 -1.93 19.48 5.29
CA LEU A 97 -1.66 20.25 6.50
C LEU A 97 -1.50 21.75 6.18
N ALA A 98 -0.72 22.08 5.15
CA ALA A 98 -0.55 23.46 4.71
C ALA A 98 -1.87 24.10 4.24
N ASN A 99 -2.73 23.35 3.52
CA ASN A 99 -4.05 23.83 3.12
C ASN A 99 -4.96 24.05 4.34
N ALA A 100 -4.92 23.15 5.33
CA ALA A 100 -5.69 23.29 6.56
C ALA A 100 -5.28 24.54 7.34
N ASP A 101 -3.98 24.83 7.44
CA ASP A 101 -3.47 26.06 8.08
C ASP A 101 -3.96 27.32 7.36
N GLN A 102 -4.03 27.32 6.02
CA GLN A 102 -4.56 28.47 5.26
C GLN A 102 -6.06 28.67 5.50
N TYR A 103 -6.83 27.59 5.60
CA TYR A 103 -8.27 27.68 5.84
C TYR A 103 -8.58 28.09 7.29
N TYR A 104 -8.08 27.34 8.27
CA TYR A 104 -8.47 27.51 9.68
C TYR A 104 -7.76 28.68 10.37
N LEU A 105 -6.49 28.98 10.05
CA LEU A 105 -5.76 30.07 10.70
C LEU A 105 -5.85 31.39 9.94
N HIS A 106 -5.90 31.33 8.60
CA HIS A 106 -5.87 32.53 7.75
C HIS A 106 -7.21 32.85 7.08
N GLY A 107 -8.26 32.06 7.35
CA GLY A 107 -9.63 32.31 6.87
C GLY A 107 -9.80 32.21 5.35
N ARG A 108 -8.89 31.53 4.65
CA ARG A 108 -8.95 31.42 3.18
C ARG A 108 -9.86 30.26 2.76
N GLU A 109 -11.13 30.59 2.50
CA GLU A 109 -12.19 29.69 2.02
C GLU A 109 -11.78 28.81 0.81
N GLU A 110 -10.90 29.32 -0.07
CA GLU A 110 -10.41 28.63 -1.27
C GLU A 110 -9.66 27.30 -0.96
N PHE A 111 -9.19 27.13 0.27
CA PHE A 111 -8.46 25.92 0.70
C PHE A 111 -9.36 24.87 1.37
N ALA A 112 -10.64 25.17 1.64
CA ALA A 112 -11.56 24.29 2.35
C ALA A 112 -11.81 22.94 1.65
N SER A 113 -11.74 22.90 0.31
CA SER A 113 -12.09 21.74 -0.52
C SER A 113 -10.97 21.25 -1.43
N LYS A 114 -9.73 21.71 -1.21
CA LYS A 114 -8.60 21.42 -2.10
C LYS A 114 -8.08 20.00 -1.88
N ILE A 115 -8.59 19.06 -2.68
CA ILE A 115 -8.13 17.66 -2.69
C ILE A 115 -6.67 17.60 -3.15
N PRO A 116 -5.77 16.91 -2.43
CA PRO A 116 -4.41 16.71 -2.89
C PRO A 116 -4.40 15.81 -4.14
N ARG A 117 -3.76 16.28 -5.22
CA ARG A 117 -3.66 15.57 -6.50
C ARG A 117 -3.01 14.18 -6.39
N GLY A 118 -2.24 13.94 -5.33
CA GLY A 118 -1.52 12.68 -5.10
C GLY A 118 -2.37 11.51 -4.60
N ALA A 119 -3.60 11.75 -4.12
CA ALA A 119 -4.40 10.71 -3.47
C ALA A 119 -4.77 9.54 -4.41
N PHE A 120 -5.08 9.85 -5.67
CA PHE A 120 -5.39 8.83 -6.67
C PHE A 120 -4.16 7.99 -7.05
N LEU A 121 -2.99 8.64 -7.15
CA LEU A 121 -1.74 7.95 -7.50
C LEU A 121 -1.29 7.00 -6.39
N THR A 122 -1.47 7.38 -5.13
CA THR A 122 -1.13 6.51 -3.99
C THR A 122 -2.02 5.26 -3.95
N GLU A 123 -3.31 5.40 -4.19
CA GLU A 123 -4.25 4.27 -4.18
C GLU A 123 -3.94 3.28 -5.33
N LEU A 124 -3.68 3.80 -6.53
CA LEU A 124 -3.30 2.98 -7.68
C LEU A 124 -1.95 2.27 -7.45
N ALA A 125 -0.97 2.97 -6.88
CA ALA A 125 0.35 2.41 -6.61
C ALA A 125 0.29 1.28 -5.56
N SER A 126 -0.43 1.47 -4.45
CA SER A 126 -0.57 0.43 -3.42
C SER A 126 -1.38 -0.78 -3.92
N TYR A 127 -2.38 -0.58 -4.77
CA TYR A 127 -3.07 -1.70 -5.42
C TYR A 127 -2.13 -2.47 -6.36
N PHE A 128 -1.36 -1.76 -7.18
CA PHE A 128 -0.43 -2.38 -8.13
C PHE A 128 0.71 -3.13 -7.43
N SER A 129 1.27 -2.59 -6.34
CA SER A 129 2.31 -3.27 -5.57
C SER A 129 1.80 -4.56 -4.94
N SER A 130 0.58 -4.55 -4.39
CA SER A 130 -0.09 -5.74 -3.84
C SER A 130 -0.27 -6.83 -4.90
N LEU A 131 -0.80 -6.48 -6.07
CA LEU A 131 -0.99 -7.44 -7.17
C LEU A 131 0.35 -8.03 -7.62
N THR A 132 1.36 -7.18 -7.80
CA THR A 132 2.70 -7.59 -8.22
C THR A 132 3.35 -8.52 -7.19
N PHE A 133 3.22 -8.21 -5.90
CA PHE A 133 3.69 -9.08 -4.80
C PHE A 133 3.01 -10.45 -4.82
N LEU A 134 1.69 -10.49 -4.95
CA LEU A 134 0.95 -11.75 -4.95
C LEU A 134 1.32 -12.61 -6.17
N SER A 135 1.47 -12.00 -7.35
CA SER A 135 1.97 -12.68 -8.54
C SER A 135 3.38 -13.24 -8.32
N ALA A 136 4.29 -12.48 -7.69
CA ALA A 136 5.64 -12.96 -7.38
C ALA A 136 5.63 -14.21 -6.49
N VAL A 137 4.80 -14.22 -5.44
CA VAL A 137 4.66 -15.36 -4.52
C VAL A 137 4.13 -16.59 -5.24
N ILE A 138 3.07 -16.43 -6.06
CA ILE A 138 2.50 -17.54 -6.83
C ILE A 138 3.53 -18.12 -7.81
N CYS A 139 4.22 -17.26 -8.56
CA CYS A 139 5.26 -17.69 -9.49
C CYS A 139 6.42 -18.41 -8.79
N LEU A 140 6.83 -17.94 -7.59
CA LEU A 140 7.87 -18.58 -6.80
C LEU A 140 7.47 -19.99 -6.37
N VAL A 141 6.24 -20.15 -5.86
CA VAL A 141 5.72 -21.46 -5.45
C VAL A 141 5.65 -22.41 -6.64
N ILE A 142 5.17 -21.94 -7.80
CA ILE A 142 5.12 -22.74 -9.03
C ILE A 142 6.54 -23.15 -9.47
N PHE A 143 7.49 -22.21 -9.49
CA PHE A 143 8.87 -22.49 -9.88
C PHE A 143 9.51 -23.56 -8.99
N VAL A 144 9.36 -23.45 -7.67
CA VAL A 144 9.87 -24.44 -6.72
C VAL A 144 9.15 -25.78 -6.91
N GLY A 145 7.83 -25.78 -7.09
CA GLY A 145 7.04 -27.00 -7.30
C GLY A 145 7.48 -27.80 -8.53
N ILE A 146 7.62 -27.14 -9.68
CA ILE A 146 8.08 -27.77 -10.93
C ILE A 146 9.45 -28.42 -10.72
N ASN A 147 10.38 -27.70 -10.10
CA ASN A 147 11.77 -28.13 -9.96
C ASN A 147 12.00 -29.16 -8.85
N LEU A 148 11.08 -29.28 -7.88
CA LEU A 148 11.11 -30.35 -6.88
C LEU A 148 10.42 -31.63 -7.38
N VAL A 149 9.27 -31.50 -8.07
CA VAL A 149 8.55 -32.65 -8.62
C VAL A 149 9.30 -33.28 -9.79
N GLY A 150 9.92 -32.48 -10.67
CA GLY A 150 10.74 -32.99 -11.78
C GLY A 150 12.04 -33.70 -11.37
N LYS A 151 12.38 -33.73 -10.07
CA LYS A 151 13.52 -34.45 -9.50
C LYS A 151 13.14 -35.74 -8.77
N GLY A 152 11.84 -36.08 -8.72
CA GLY A 152 11.31 -37.34 -8.20
C GLY A 152 11.36 -38.46 -9.22
#